data_AF-A0A8I3S3Q8-F1
#
_entry.id   AF-A0A8I3S3Q8-F1
#
_cell.length_a   1.000
_cell.length_b   1.000
_cell.length_c   1.000
_cell.angle_alpha   90.00
_cell.angle_beta   90.00
_cell.angle_gamma   90.00
#
_symmetry.space_group_name_H-M   'P 1'
#
loop_
_entity.id
_entity.type
_entity.pdbx_description
1 polymer ?
#
loop_
_entity_poly.entity_id
_entity_poly.type
_entity_poly.pdbx_seq_one_letter_code
_entity_poly.pdbx_strand_id
1 'polypeptide(L)'
;MTSPLCWPASTNILPPQDQALTSSKAKGNPTQTQHHHSQGKIVAHAWPPHHSKSRPLHAHRGKSAVQTQVAELQKKIQLLEGDRKAFYENSQWNIKKNQETINRLREETRVLQVQLTDLLQGDEKVVQTVIREWRSEKPYLKNRTGQQAFEHLDHRLSEKVKQLNTLRHQVGLRQKWLDELQLQHSLRELEIAEIQNGNTEVAKTMRNLENRLEKARMKAEEAEHITGVYLQLKAYLQEESLHLENRLDFMEAEVVRAKRELEELQVVNQEAFNAQDIAKNQLQYLEETVFRERKKRERYITECKKRAEDRKLQNERMERKTQREHVLLQSEDSTQDSLRVKDKELKQRWTMYQTEMLFGKVKDATGVAETHAVVRRFLAQGDTFRHLETLKSENEQSLLRLKQEKQQLQRELEDLKYSGEATIVSQQKRQAELQERLKAEELRLAEAQDQLERTKRAMQVTKESLEHLAGKLNCITVVDGRFAGKELDPKAGDYLPDLLGLVEEKLLKLQAQLESHNVPGMLRHLTDDEFYSTLEGKLPTYNTRIALPLASLKDKFFDEEESEDEDNDVVTRAALKIRSQKLIESRSKKRSRLKKS
;
A
#
# COMPACT_ATOMS: atom_id res chain seq x y z
N MET A 1 33.38 23.89 30.84
CA MET A 1 34.49 23.43 29.98
C MET A 1 34.00 23.48 28.53
N THR A 2 34.82 24.08 27.65
CA THR A 2 35.02 23.77 26.21
C THR A 2 33.89 23.16 25.37
N SER A 3 33.61 23.59 24.14
CA SER A 3 33.83 24.83 23.35
C SER A 3 33.19 24.57 21.95
N PRO A 4 32.85 25.59 21.15
CA PRO A 4 32.14 25.40 19.87
C PRO A 4 33.07 25.07 18.69
N LEU A 5 32.47 24.66 17.56
CA LEU A 5 33.11 24.63 16.25
C LEU A 5 32.51 25.72 15.33
N CYS A 6 33.34 26.25 14.44
CA CYS A 6 33.13 27.54 13.80
C CYS A 6 32.63 27.47 12.35
N TRP A 7 31.99 28.56 11.93
CA TRP A 7 31.76 28.87 10.51
C TRP A 7 33.04 29.38 9.83
N PRO A 8 33.22 29.05 8.55
CA PRO A 8 33.76 29.97 7.56
C PRO A 8 32.85 30.05 6.30
N ALA A 9 32.91 31.05 5.43
CA ALA A 9 33.37 32.44 5.53
C ALA A 9 32.91 33.16 4.24
N SER A 10 31.99 34.12 4.32
CA SER A 10 31.48 34.81 3.12
C SER A 10 32.48 35.82 2.56
N THR A 11 32.94 35.60 1.34
CA THR A 11 33.86 36.52 0.63
C THR A 11 33.08 37.58 -0.14
N ASN A 12 32.83 38.72 0.51
CA ASN A 12 32.33 39.91 -0.17
C ASN A 12 33.40 40.45 -1.14
N ILE A 13 33.10 40.48 -2.43
CA ILE A 13 33.92 41.17 -3.44
C ILE A 13 33.08 42.29 -4.06
N LEU A 14 33.49 43.53 -3.80
CA LEU A 14 32.89 44.75 -4.35
C LEU A 14 33.74 45.21 -5.55
N PRO A 15 33.17 45.41 -6.76
CA PRO A 15 33.86 46.10 -7.84
C PRO A 15 33.89 47.62 -7.56
N PRO A 16 35.00 48.33 -7.82
CA PRO A 16 35.14 49.73 -7.46
C PRO A 16 34.46 50.70 -8.45
N GLN A 17 34.12 51.87 -7.93
CA GLN A 17 33.75 53.06 -8.68
C GLN A 17 35.03 53.83 -9.08
N ASP A 18 35.14 54.27 -10.33
CA ASP A 18 36.28 55.08 -10.80
C ASP A 18 35.82 56.30 -11.59
N GLN A 19 36.45 57.46 -11.35
CA GLN A 19 36.25 58.70 -12.09
C GLN A 19 37.59 59.43 -12.35
N ALA A 20 37.89 59.58 -13.64
CA ALA A 20 38.50 60.76 -14.26
C ALA A 20 39.89 61.31 -13.81
N LEU A 21 40.79 61.47 -14.81
CA LEU A 21 41.85 62.50 -14.93
C LEU A 21 43.07 62.42 -13.97
N THR A 22 44.33 62.34 -14.43
CA THR A 22 45.06 63.39 -15.17
C THR A 22 46.47 62.93 -15.67
N SER A 23 47.04 63.67 -16.64
CA SER A 23 48.46 63.82 -17.10
C SER A 23 49.60 62.87 -16.61
N SER A 24 50.61 62.51 -17.43
CA SER A 24 51.63 63.47 -17.95
C SER A 24 52.74 62.81 -18.83
N LYS A 25 53.59 63.68 -19.45
CA LYS A 25 54.98 63.56 -20.01
C LYS A 25 55.71 62.18 -20.10
N ALA A 26 56.71 61.92 -20.97
CA ALA A 26 57.21 62.45 -22.28
C ALA A 26 58.58 61.79 -22.66
N LYS A 27 59.03 61.94 -23.94
CA LYS A 27 60.42 61.86 -24.52
C LYS A 27 61.09 60.52 -24.91
N GLY A 28 61.76 60.55 -26.08
CA GLY A 28 62.81 59.61 -26.59
C GLY A 28 62.49 59.11 -28.02
N ASN A 29 63.00 59.64 -29.15
CA ASN A 29 64.39 59.79 -29.72
C ASN A 29 65.04 58.45 -30.17
N PRO A 30 65.98 58.40 -31.18
CA PRO A 30 66.75 59.51 -31.80
C PRO A 30 67.01 59.48 -33.35
N THR A 31 67.50 60.61 -33.91
CA THR A 31 68.48 60.78 -35.05
C THR A 31 68.21 60.20 -36.47
N GLN A 32 68.55 60.86 -37.59
CA GLN A 32 69.92 61.26 -38.00
C GLN A 32 70.01 62.42 -39.05
N THR A 33 70.94 63.38 -38.83
CA THR A 33 71.93 64.03 -39.77
C THR A 33 71.55 64.58 -41.19
N GLN A 34 72.14 65.64 -41.79
CA GLN A 34 73.33 66.49 -41.47
C GLN A 34 73.42 67.82 -42.30
N HIS A 35 74.05 68.88 -41.73
CA HIS A 35 74.96 69.93 -42.34
C HIS A 35 74.56 70.84 -43.55
N HIS A 36 75.13 72.05 -43.83
CA HIS A 36 76.16 72.95 -43.24
C HIS A 36 75.96 74.46 -43.68
N HIS A 37 76.35 75.45 -42.84
CA HIS A 37 77.01 76.81 -43.04
C HIS A 37 76.72 77.77 -44.25
N SER A 38 76.99 79.10 -44.30
CA SER A 38 77.51 80.23 -43.44
C SER A 38 77.44 81.59 -44.24
N GLN A 39 77.99 82.76 -43.85
CA GLN A 39 77.75 83.69 -42.71
C GLN A 39 78.56 85.02 -42.89
N GLY A 40 77.95 86.23 -42.92
CA GLY A 40 78.66 87.55 -42.89
C GLY A 40 77.71 88.78 -42.99
N LYS A 41 78.00 90.08 -42.67
CA LYS A 41 79.19 90.90 -42.26
C LYS A 41 79.94 91.68 -43.39
N ILE A 42 80.33 92.99 -43.30
CA ILE A 42 80.08 94.09 -42.31
C ILE A 42 80.52 95.51 -42.85
N VAL A 43 79.83 96.63 -42.48
CA VAL A 43 80.28 98.08 -42.36
C VAL A 43 80.84 98.85 -43.62
N ALA A 44 80.93 100.20 -43.75
CA ALA A 44 80.06 101.39 -43.50
C ALA A 44 80.75 102.71 -44.07
N HIS A 45 80.19 103.91 -43.80
CA HIS A 45 80.74 105.30 -44.04
C HIS A 45 80.77 105.83 -45.51
N ALA A 46 80.82 107.13 -45.87
CA ALA A 46 80.83 108.45 -45.17
C ALA A 46 80.10 109.56 -46.01
N TRP A 47 80.15 110.86 -45.62
CA TRP A 47 79.52 112.02 -46.33
C TRP A 47 80.53 112.87 -47.22
N PRO A 48 80.45 114.22 -47.48
CA PRO A 48 80.62 114.83 -48.82
C PRO A 48 81.78 115.90 -48.83
N PRO A 49 81.72 117.17 -49.33
CA PRO A 49 81.05 117.86 -50.48
C PRO A 49 82.02 118.79 -51.32
N HIS A 50 81.46 119.69 -52.17
CA HIS A 50 81.94 121.06 -52.53
C HIS A 50 82.88 121.38 -53.75
N HIS A 51 82.89 122.70 -54.06
CA HIS A 51 83.69 123.52 -55.02
C HIS A 51 83.27 123.48 -56.51
N SER A 52 82.96 124.57 -57.25
CA SER A 52 83.01 126.06 -57.13
C SER A 52 84.27 126.82 -57.64
N LYS A 53 84.04 128.03 -58.20
CA LYS A 53 84.96 129.07 -58.80
C LYS A 53 84.99 129.11 -60.36
N SER A 54 84.49 130.19 -61.00
CA SER A 54 85.17 131.41 -61.57
C SER A 54 85.76 131.22 -62.99
N ARG A 55 85.50 132.03 -64.05
CA ARG A 55 85.64 133.51 -64.27
C ARG A 55 87.14 133.94 -64.18
N PRO A 56 87.74 134.80 -65.06
CA PRO A 56 87.17 135.86 -65.93
C PRO A 56 87.67 136.02 -67.40
N LEU A 57 87.03 136.96 -68.13
CA LEU A 57 87.54 137.97 -69.12
C LEU A 57 88.55 137.59 -70.24
N HIS A 58 88.20 137.89 -71.49
CA HIS A 58 88.60 139.10 -72.27
C HIS A 58 87.84 139.09 -73.62
N ALA A 59 87.51 140.13 -74.40
CA ALA A 59 87.43 141.59 -74.29
C ALA A 59 87.87 142.24 -75.62
N HIS A 60 87.10 142.10 -76.71
CA HIS A 60 87.05 143.00 -77.89
C HIS A 60 85.95 142.50 -78.86
N ARG A 61 85.33 143.26 -79.77
CA ARG A 61 85.03 144.70 -79.91
C ARG A 61 84.17 144.86 -81.18
N GLY A 62 82.88 144.55 -81.08
CA GLY A 62 81.84 145.05 -82.00
C GLY A 62 81.59 144.31 -83.33
N LYS A 63 80.52 143.51 -83.37
CA LYS A 63 79.33 143.76 -84.22
C LYS A 63 78.17 142.80 -83.88
N SER A 64 76.95 143.35 -83.77
CA SER A 64 75.66 142.66 -83.48
C SER A 64 75.53 141.96 -82.10
N ALA A 65 74.57 142.40 -81.29
CA ALA A 65 74.27 141.82 -79.96
C ALA A 65 73.27 140.65 -79.99
N VAL A 66 72.90 140.16 -81.19
CA VAL A 66 71.82 139.17 -81.38
C VAL A 66 72.32 137.73 -81.17
N GLN A 67 73.55 137.43 -81.59
CA GLN A 67 74.06 136.04 -81.61
C GLN A 67 74.28 135.45 -80.21
N THR A 68 74.60 136.28 -79.21
CA THR A 68 74.76 135.83 -77.81
C THR A 68 73.44 135.42 -77.17
N GLN A 69 72.36 136.17 -77.41
CA GLN A 69 71.01 135.83 -76.91
C GLN A 69 70.50 134.51 -77.50
N VAL A 70 70.80 134.24 -78.79
CA VAL A 70 70.48 132.96 -79.43
C VAL A 70 71.22 131.79 -78.76
N ALA A 71 72.51 131.95 -78.43
CA ALA A 71 73.29 130.90 -77.77
C ALA A 71 72.82 130.62 -76.32
N GLU A 72 72.39 131.64 -75.58
CA GLU A 72 71.81 131.46 -74.24
C GLU A 72 70.45 130.76 -74.29
N LEU A 73 69.59 131.13 -75.25
CA LEU A 73 68.31 130.44 -75.50
C LEU A 73 68.54 128.98 -75.90
N GLN A 74 69.51 128.68 -76.77
CA GLN A 74 69.85 127.30 -77.16
C GLN A 74 70.30 126.46 -75.97
N LYS A 75 71.15 126.99 -75.07
CA LYS A 75 71.52 126.29 -73.82
C LYS A 75 70.32 126.07 -72.89
N LYS A 76 69.41 127.04 -72.79
CA LYS A 76 68.20 126.92 -71.97
C LYS A 76 67.22 125.88 -72.55
N ILE A 77 67.11 125.79 -73.87
CA ILE A 77 66.37 124.74 -74.57
C ILE A 77 67.00 123.36 -74.29
N GLN A 78 68.32 123.21 -74.44
CA GLN A 78 69.00 121.94 -74.16
C GLN A 78 68.84 121.46 -72.70
N LEU A 79 68.83 122.37 -71.73
CA LEU A 79 68.51 122.04 -70.34
C LEU A 79 67.05 121.58 -70.18
N LEU A 80 66.09 122.32 -70.74
CA LEU A 80 64.67 121.92 -70.70
C LEU A 80 64.38 120.62 -71.46
N GLU A 81 65.15 120.29 -72.49
CA GLU A 81 65.11 119.00 -73.19
C GLU A 81 65.77 117.88 -72.37
N GLY A 82 66.86 118.17 -71.66
CA GLY A 82 67.48 117.25 -70.70
C GLY A 82 66.55 116.92 -69.55
N ASP A 83 65.95 117.94 -68.92
CA ASP A 83 64.94 117.77 -67.88
C ASP A 83 63.73 116.99 -68.41
N ARG A 84 63.21 117.33 -69.59
CA ARG A 84 62.09 116.58 -70.22
C ARG A 84 62.43 115.12 -70.47
N LYS A 85 63.66 114.80 -70.90
CA LYS A 85 64.14 113.41 -71.05
C LYS A 85 64.23 112.71 -69.70
N ALA A 86 64.87 113.32 -68.70
CA ALA A 86 64.98 112.76 -67.35
C ALA A 86 63.61 112.54 -66.69
N PHE A 87 62.65 113.45 -66.87
CA PHE A 87 61.26 113.27 -66.42
C PHE A 87 60.55 112.14 -67.18
N TYR A 88 60.76 112.00 -68.50
CA TYR A 88 60.19 110.89 -69.27
C TYR A 88 60.80 109.54 -68.88
N GLU A 89 62.12 109.46 -68.71
CA GLU A 89 62.84 108.26 -68.31
C GLU A 89 62.48 107.84 -66.89
N ASN A 90 62.42 108.78 -65.94
CA ASN A 90 61.93 108.53 -64.57
C ASN A 90 60.45 108.14 -64.56
N SER A 91 59.60 108.74 -65.41
CA SER A 91 58.20 108.33 -65.55
C SER A 91 58.08 106.90 -66.10
N GLN A 92 58.79 106.57 -67.18
CA GLN A 92 58.83 105.23 -67.76
C GLN A 92 59.42 104.19 -66.79
N TRP A 93 60.43 104.55 -66.01
CA TRP A 93 61.00 103.68 -64.98
C TRP A 93 60.02 103.43 -63.83
N ASN A 94 59.32 104.45 -63.35
CA ASN A 94 58.26 104.28 -62.35
C ASN A 94 57.06 103.49 -62.90
N ILE A 95 56.69 103.67 -64.18
CA ILE A 95 55.66 102.86 -64.84
C ILE A 95 56.08 101.38 -64.89
N LYS A 96 57.32 101.07 -65.30
CA LYS A 96 57.85 99.69 -65.28
C LYS A 96 57.90 99.11 -63.87
N LYS A 97 58.39 99.87 -62.88
CA LYS A 97 58.41 99.47 -61.46
C LYS A 97 57.00 99.20 -60.92
N ASN A 98 56.01 100.01 -61.30
CA ASN A 98 54.61 99.81 -60.94
C ASN A 98 53.99 98.61 -61.66
N GLN A 99 54.37 98.33 -62.91
CA GLN A 99 53.97 97.10 -63.62
C GLN A 99 54.56 95.86 -62.93
N GLU A 100 55.83 95.92 -62.50
CA GLU A 100 56.45 94.84 -61.72
C GLU A 100 55.76 94.61 -60.36
N THR A 101 55.44 95.66 -59.59
CA THR A 101 54.74 95.48 -58.31
C THR A 101 53.31 94.99 -58.51
N ILE A 102 52.58 95.47 -59.53
CA ILE A 102 51.25 94.94 -59.90
C ILE A 102 51.35 93.45 -60.28
N ASN A 103 52.39 93.02 -61.00
CA ASN A 103 52.57 91.61 -61.36
C ASN A 103 52.92 90.75 -60.15
N ARG A 104 53.77 91.22 -59.22
CA ARG A 104 54.07 90.52 -57.96
C ARG A 104 52.81 90.36 -57.10
N LEU A 105 52.07 91.46 -56.87
CA LEU A 105 50.80 91.44 -56.12
C LEU A 105 49.74 90.53 -56.76
N ARG A 106 49.68 90.43 -58.09
CA ARG A 106 48.80 89.50 -58.80
C ARG A 106 49.18 88.04 -58.57
N GLU A 107 50.47 87.72 -58.56
CA GLU A 107 50.94 86.36 -58.31
C GLU A 107 50.78 85.96 -56.83
N GLU A 108 51.05 86.89 -55.90
CA GLU A 108 50.71 86.76 -54.48
C GLU A 108 49.19 86.52 -54.29
N THR A 109 48.35 87.26 -55.02
CA THR A 109 46.88 87.06 -55.00
C THR A 109 46.48 85.67 -55.52
N ARG A 110 47.13 85.16 -56.59
CA ARG A 110 46.90 83.78 -57.07
C ARG A 110 47.33 82.73 -56.06
N VAL A 111 48.51 82.87 -55.46
CA VAL A 111 49.01 81.94 -54.44
C VAL A 111 48.07 81.92 -53.23
N LEU A 112 47.59 83.08 -52.77
CA LEU A 112 46.61 83.18 -51.70
C LEU A 112 45.24 82.57 -52.08
N GLN A 113 44.79 82.72 -53.33
CA GLN A 113 43.58 82.06 -53.82
C GLN A 113 43.71 80.54 -53.83
N VAL A 114 44.85 79.99 -54.30
CA VAL A 114 45.12 78.55 -54.28
C VAL A 114 45.17 78.02 -52.84
N GLN A 115 45.91 78.70 -51.96
CA GLN A 115 45.97 78.35 -50.53
C GLN A 115 44.59 78.37 -49.86
N LEU A 116 43.75 79.37 -50.17
CA LEU A 116 42.38 79.44 -49.67
C LEU A 116 41.54 78.25 -50.18
N THR A 117 41.65 77.88 -51.45
CA THR A 117 40.93 76.70 -51.98
C THR A 117 41.43 75.38 -51.39
N ASP A 118 42.73 75.23 -51.13
CA ASP A 118 43.28 74.02 -50.51
C ASP A 118 42.86 73.88 -49.05
N LEU A 119 42.81 75.00 -48.30
CA LEU A 119 42.29 75.05 -46.93
C LEU A 119 40.79 74.71 -46.88
N LEU A 120 39.97 75.31 -47.75
CA LEU A 120 38.53 75.03 -47.81
C LEU A 120 38.22 73.57 -48.21
N GLN A 121 39.10 72.93 -49.00
CA GLN A 121 39.01 71.50 -49.32
C GLN A 121 39.69 70.59 -48.28
N GLY A 122 40.38 71.14 -47.28
CA GLY A 122 41.11 70.39 -46.27
C GLY A 122 40.19 69.48 -45.47
N ASP A 123 39.06 70.02 -45.00
CA ASP A 123 38.06 69.29 -44.22
C ASP A 123 37.43 68.15 -45.04
N GLU A 124 37.12 68.38 -46.32
CA GLU A 124 36.62 67.32 -47.20
C GLU A 124 37.65 66.20 -47.42
N LYS A 125 38.92 66.55 -47.60
CA LYS A 125 40.02 65.59 -47.74
C LYS A 125 40.16 64.74 -46.47
N VAL A 126 40.07 65.34 -45.27
CA VAL A 126 40.10 64.64 -43.98
C VAL A 126 38.89 63.72 -43.82
N VAL A 127 37.66 64.22 -44.03
CA VAL A 127 36.42 63.42 -43.95
C VAL A 127 36.48 62.21 -44.91
N GLN A 128 36.97 62.41 -46.14
CA GLN A 128 37.18 61.31 -47.09
C GLN A 128 38.22 60.29 -46.64
N THR A 129 39.24 60.65 -45.85
CA THR A 129 40.17 59.66 -45.27
C THR A 129 39.51 58.81 -44.20
N VAL A 130 38.76 59.40 -43.25
CA VAL A 130 38.04 58.65 -42.20
C VAL A 130 37.01 57.69 -42.81
N ILE A 131 36.23 58.14 -43.79
CA ILE A 131 35.24 57.30 -44.51
C ILE A 131 35.91 56.12 -45.26
N ARG A 132 37.20 56.20 -45.61
CA ARG A 132 37.91 55.08 -46.25
C ARG A 132 38.21 53.94 -45.29
N GLU A 133 38.37 54.20 -44.00
CA GLU A 133 38.71 53.22 -42.96
C GLU A 133 37.48 52.39 -42.54
N TRP A 134 36.30 53.02 -42.49
CA TRP A 134 35.06 52.46 -41.95
C TRP A 134 34.40 51.44 -42.91
N ARG A 135 35.02 50.27 -43.09
CA ARG A 135 34.69 49.27 -44.13
C ARG A 135 33.20 48.94 -44.31
N SER A 136 32.43 48.85 -43.24
CA SER A 136 31.00 48.49 -43.25
C SER A 136 30.05 49.63 -43.58
N GLU A 137 30.43 50.88 -43.30
CA GLU A 137 29.55 52.06 -43.42
C GLU A 137 29.87 52.89 -44.67
N LYS A 138 31.11 52.79 -45.14
CA LYS A 138 31.64 53.32 -46.41
C LYS A 138 30.64 53.37 -47.59
N PRO A 139 29.89 52.31 -47.97
CA PRO A 139 28.95 52.40 -49.09
C PRO A 139 27.84 53.45 -48.91
N TYR A 140 27.41 53.74 -47.68
CA TYR A 140 26.34 54.69 -47.36
C TYR A 140 26.83 56.14 -47.22
N LEU A 141 28.14 56.37 -47.23
CA LEU A 141 28.77 57.67 -46.98
C LEU A 141 29.54 58.24 -48.19
N LYS A 142 29.81 57.42 -49.22
CA LYS A 142 30.61 57.79 -50.42
C LYS A 142 30.14 59.04 -51.18
N ASN A 143 28.83 59.32 -51.18
CA ASN A 143 28.20 60.33 -52.04
C ASN A 143 27.59 61.50 -51.24
N ARG A 144 28.06 61.73 -50.01
CA ARG A 144 27.49 62.69 -49.06
C ARG A 144 28.54 63.66 -48.54
N THR A 145 28.18 64.93 -48.39
CA THR A 145 29.00 65.94 -47.72
C THR A 145 29.16 65.57 -46.23
N GLY A 146 30.25 66.00 -45.58
CA GLY A 146 30.58 65.59 -44.20
C GLY A 146 29.45 65.79 -43.18
N GLN A 147 28.64 66.85 -43.33
CA GLN A 147 27.46 67.11 -42.49
C GLN A 147 26.38 66.04 -42.67
N GLN A 148 26.00 65.72 -43.92
CA GLN A 148 25.04 64.65 -44.23
C GLN A 148 25.55 63.26 -43.81
N ALA A 149 26.86 63.04 -43.87
CA ALA A 149 27.47 61.82 -43.36
C ALA A 149 27.31 61.73 -41.83
N PHE A 150 27.59 62.81 -41.11
CA PHE A 150 27.41 62.91 -39.66
C PHE A 150 25.94 62.71 -39.24
N GLU A 151 24.99 63.41 -39.86
CA GLU A 151 23.55 63.27 -39.59
C GLU A 151 23.07 61.82 -39.74
N HIS A 152 23.52 61.10 -40.78
CA HIS A 152 23.14 59.70 -40.97
C HIS A 152 23.75 58.75 -39.93
N LEU A 153 24.93 59.08 -39.40
CA LEU A 153 25.57 58.33 -38.32
C LEU A 153 24.86 58.59 -36.98
N ASP A 154 24.48 59.84 -36.69
CA ASP A 154 23.69 60.20 -35.50
C ASP A 154 22.31 59.55 -35.50
N HIS A 155 21.63 59.47 -36.65
CA HIS A 155 20.38 58.72 -36.78
C HIS A 155 20.60 57.23 -36.51
N ARG A 156 21.64 56.62 -37.08
CA ARG A 156 21.97 55.19 -36.86
C ARG A 156 22.37 54.90 -35.41
N LEU A 157 23.13 55.79 -34.78
CA LEU A 157 23.47 55.72 -33.36
C LEU A 157 22.21 55.83 -32.51
N SER A 158 21.31 56.75 -32.84
CA SER A 158 20.00 56.90 -32.17
C SER A 158 19.11 55.66 -32.31
N GLU A 159 19.09 55.01 -33.48
CA GLU A 159 18.44 53.71 -33.68
C GLU A 159 19.06 52.61 -32.81
N LYS A 160 20.40 52.55 -32.74
CA LYS A 160 21.10 51.56 -31.92
C LYS A 160 20.93 51.80 -30.42
N VAL A 161 20.89 53.05 -29.96
CA VAL A 161 20.53 53.40 -28.59
C VAL A 161 19.08 53.04 -28.28
N LYS A 162 18.13 53.27 -29.21
CA LYS A 162 16.74 52.82 -29.07
C LYS A 162 16.64 51.29 -28.97
N GLN A 163 17.31 50.54 -29.85
CA GLN A 163 17.35 49.07 -29.82
C GLN A 163 17.99 48.55 -28.52
N LEU A 164 19.07 49.17 -28.05
CA LEU A 164 19.72 48.81 -26.78
C LEU A 164 18.81 49.09 -25.58
N ASN A 165 18.08 50.21 -25.59
CA ASN A 165 17.12 50.55 -24.52
C ASN A 165 15.90 49.63 -24.51
N THR A 166 15.36 49.20 -25.66
CA THR A 166 14.27 48.20 -25.68
C THR A 166 14.76 46.83 -25.17
N LEU A 167 15.97 46.41 -25.53
CA LEU A 167 16.58 45.18 -24.98
C LEU A 167 16.80 45.27 -23.46
N ARG A 168 17.34 46.39 -22.95
CA ARG A 168 17.46 46.64 -21.51
C ARG A 168 16.12 46.56 -20.78
N HIS A 169 15.07 47.15 -21.35
CA HIS A 169 13.72 47.06 -20.77
C HIS A 169 13.20 45.62 -20.74
N GLN A 170 13.35 44.86 -21.82
CA GLN A 170 12.97 43.45 -21.85
C GLN A 170 13.77 42.59 -20.85
N VAL A 171 15.06 42.85 -20.67
CA VAL A 171 15.89 42.16 -19.65
C VAL A 171 15.37 42.49 -18.25
N GLY A 172 15.09 43.77 -17.95
CA GLY A 172 14.54 44.18 -16.66
C GLY A 172 13.13 43.62 -16.38
N LEU A 173 12.31 43.36 -17.41
CA LEU A 173 11.04 42.64 -17.26
C LEU A 173 11.27 41.15 -16.95
N ARG A 174 12.17 40.49 -17.68
CA ARG A 174 12.52 39.08 -17.45
C ARG A 174 13.16 38.83 -16.09
N GLN A 175 13.96 39.77 -15.59
CA GLN A 175 14.51 39.74 -14.23
C GLN A 175 13.39 39.77 -13.19
N LYS A 176 12.48 40.76 -13.23
CA LYS A 176 11.34 40.84 -12.31
C LYS A 176 10.45 39.60 -12.32
N TRP A 177 10.26 38.97 -13.48
CA TRP A 177 9.50 37.71 -13.59
C TRP A 177 10.24 36.52 -12.97
N LEU A 178 11.57 36.50 -13.05
CA LEU A 178 12.41 35.49 -12.41
C LEU A 178 12.47 35.70 -10.89
N ASP A 179 12.57 36.94 -10.43
CA ASP A 179 12.54 37.31 -9.00
C ASP A 179 11.21 36.89 -8.36
N GLU A 180 10.08 37.18 -9.02
CA GLU A 180 8.73 36.76 -8.60
C GLU A 180 8.58 35.24 -8.59
N LEU A 181 9.09 34.53 -9.61
CA LEU A 181 9.02 33.07 -9.66
C LEU A 181 9.87 32.40 -8.56
N GLN A 182 11.03 32.98 -8.23
CA GLN A 182 11.86 32.53 -7.10
C GLN A 182 11.18 32.79 -5.74
N LEU A 183 10.51 33.93 -5.58
CA LEU A 183 9.69 34.20 -4.40
C LEU A 183 8.55 33.17 -4.25
N GLN A 184 7.80 32.89 -5.33
CA GLN A 184 6.76 31.86 -5.32
C GLN A 184 7.29 30.45 -5.04
N HIS A 185 8.51 30.11 -5.50
CA HIS A 185 9.15 28.84 -5.18
C HIS A 185 9.49 28.74 -3.69
N SER A 186 10.19 29.74 -3.14
CA SER A 186 10.57 29.75 -1.73
C SER A 186 9.37 29.77 -0.77
N LEU A 187 8.27 30.44 -1.12
CA LEU A 187 7.02 30.39 -0.36
C LEU A 187 6.40 28.98 -0.34
N ARG A 188 6.43 28.25 -1.47
CA ARG A 188 5.97 26.85 -1.53
C ARG A 188 6.89 25.91 -0.77
N GLU A 189 8.20 26.13 -0.78
CA GLU A 189 9.16 25.35 0.02
C GLU A 189 8.90 25.52 1.52
N LEU A 190 8.56 26.74 1.97
CA LEU A 190 8.13 27.00 3.35
C LEU A 190 6.79 26.36 3.68
N GLU A 191 5.78 26.46 2.81
CA GLU A 191 4.47 25.81 2.98
C GLU A 191 4.60 24.28 3.06
N ILE A 192 5.39 23.67 2.19
CA ILE A 192 5.70 22.23 2.21
C ILE A 192 6.44 21.86 3.50
N ALA A 193 7.38 22.68 3.96
CA ALA A 193 8.07 22.46 5.23
C ALA A 193 7.10 22.58 6.43
N GLU A 194 6.16 23.52 6.44
CA GLU A 194 5.13 23.64 7.49
C GLU A 194 4.16 22.44 7.51
N ILE A 195 3.79 21.92 6.34
CA ILE A 195 2.98 20.71 6.21
C ILE A 195 3.74 19.47 6.70
N GLN A 196 5.03 19.32 6.35
CA GLN A 196 5.90 18.24 6.83
C GLN A 196 6.20 18.36 8.34
N ASN A 197 6.26 19.58 8.86
CA ASN A 197 6.31 19.86 10.29
C ASN A 197 4.94 19.56 10.94
N GLY A 198 4.66 18.26 11.15
CA GLY A 198 3.46 17.71 11.80
C GLY A 198 3.25 18.08 13.28
N ASN A 199 3.74 19.25 13.69
CA ASN A 199 3.48 19.98 14.92
C ASN A 199 2.28 20.95 14.79
N THR A 200 1.70 21.12 13.59
CA THR A 200 0.44 21.84 13.39
C THR A 200 -0.65 21.32 14.34
N GLU A 201 -1.56 22.20 14.77
CA GLU A 201 -2.61 21.80 15.72
C GLU A 201 -3.54 20.73 15.12
N VAL A 202 -3.77 20.78 13.81
CA VAL A 202 -4.51 19.76 13.04
C VAL A 202 -3.82 18.39 13.12
N ALA A 203 -2.49 18.31 12.99
CA ALA A 203 -1.76 17.05 13.15
C ALA A 203 -1.77 16.54 14.60
N LYS A 204 -1.95 17.41 15.59
CA LYS A 204 -2.12 17.01 17.01
C LYS A 204 -3.55 16.53 17.28
N THR A 205 -4.57 17.19 16.74
CA THR A 205 -5.97 16.74 16.88
C THR A 205 -6.23 15.45 16.12
N MET A 206 -5.68 15.27 14.91
CA MET A 206 -5.74 14.02 14.15
C MET A 206 -5.19 12.84 14.96
N ARG A 207 -3.93 12.93 15.45
CA ARG A 207 -3.35 11.89 16.32
C ARG A 207 -4.16 11.64 17.59
N ASN A 208 -4.78 12.67 18.18
CA ASN A 208 -5.63 12.51 19.36
C ASN A 208 -6.98 11.83 19.03
N LEU A 209 -7.52 12.00 17.82
CA LEU A 209 -8.71 11.30 17.35
C LEU A 209 -8.40 9.85 16.99
N GLU A 210 -7.28 9.58 16.31
CA GLU A 210 -6.78 8.23 16.04
C GLU A 210 -6.57 7.45 17.34
N ASN A 211 -5.84 8.03 18.31
CA ASN A 211 -5.64 7.43 19.64
C ASN A 211 -6.94 7.24 20.45
N ARG A 212 -8.01 8.00 20.16
CA ARG A 212 -9.33 7.80 20.78
C ARG A 212 -10.12 6.70 20.08
N LEU A 213 -10.05 6.64 18.75
CA LEU A 213 -10.70 5.63 17.91
C LEU A 213 -10.11 4.23 18.17
N GLU A 214 -8.78 4.12 18.27
CA GLU A 214 -8.13 2.86 18.59
C GLU A 214 -8.46 2.38 20.02
N LYS A 215 -8.51 3.31 20.99
CA LYS A 215 -9.01 3.01 22.34
C LYS A 215 -10.50 2.67 22.40
N ALA A 216 -11.28 3.00 21.37
CA ALA A 216 -12.66 2.57 21.25
C ALA A 216 -12.76 1.17 20.61
N ARG A 217 -11.92 0.87 19.61
CA ARG A 217 -11.79 -0.48 19.02
C ARG A 217 -11.34 -1.52 20.05
N MET A 218 -10.22 -1.29 20.74
CA MET A 218 -9.72 -2.19 21.78
C MET A 218 -10.81 -2.51 22.83
N LYS A 219 -11.62 -1.51 23.22
CA LYS A 219 -12.74 -1.70 24.16
C LYS A 219 -13.92 -2.45 23.57
N ALA A 220 -14.18 -2.32 22.26
CA ALA A 220 -15.21 -3.09 21.57
C ALA A 220 -14.77 -4.56 21.45
N GLU A 221 -13.51 -4.82 21.07
CA GLU A 221 -12.92 -6.16 21.00
C GLU A 221 -12.85 -6.83 22.39
N GLU A 222 -12.48 -6.09 23.44
CA GLU A 222 -12.56 -6.53 24.84
C GLU A 222 -14.01 -6.88 25.23
N ALA A 223 -15.00 -6.05 24.86
CA ALA A 223 -16.41 -6.31 25.15
C ALA A 223 -16.99 -7.49 24.35
N GLU A 224 -16.59 -7.69 23.09
CA GLU A 224 -16.94 -8.85 22.27
C GLU A 224 -16.32 -10.13 22.85
N HIS A 225 -15.06 -10.08 23.30
CA HIS A 225 -14.43 -11.21 23.99
C HIS A 225 -15.15 -11.55 25.31
N ILE A 226 -15.42 -10.54 26.16
CA ILE A 226 -16.11 -10.71 27.44
C ILE A 226 -17.54 -11.25 27.24
N THR A 227 -18.29 -10.72 26.26
CA THR A 227 -19.64 -11.23 25.96
C THR A 227 -19.62 -12.62 25.35
N GLY A 228 -18.61 -12.95 24.52
CA GLY A 228 -18.36 -14.31 24.05
C GLY A 228 -18.14 -15.31 25.19
N VAL A 229 -17.32 -14.95 26.19
CA VAL A 229 -17.11 -15.78 27.39
C VAL A 229 -18.39 -15.91 28.22
N TYR A 230 -19.17 -14.85 28.41
CA TYR A 230 -20.46 -14.93 29.11
C TYR A 230 -21.50 -15.78 28.36
N LEU A 231 -21.49 -15.77 27.02
CA LEU A 231 -22.36 -16.63 26.21
C LEU A 231 -21.95 -18.11 26.30
N GLN A 232 -20.64 -18.40 26.32
CA GLN A 232 -20.13 -19.76 26.56
C GLN A 232 -20.48 -20.26 27.97
N LEU A 233 -20.27 -19.43 29.00
CA LEU A 233 -20.64 -19.76 30.37
C LEU A 233 -22.16 -19.97 30.51
N LYS A 234 -22.98 -19.14 29.85
CA LYS A 234 -24.43 -19.33 29.81
C LYS A 234 -24.80 -20.66 29.15
N ALA A 235 -24.20 -21.00 28.00
CA ALA A 235 -24.46 -22.28 27.33
C ALA A 235 -24.11 -23.47 28.24
N TYR A 236 -22.92 -23.46 28.85
CA TYR A 236 -22.50 -24.48 29.82
C TYR A 236 -23.48 -24.60 31.00
N LEU A 237 -23.93 -23.49 31.59
CA LEU A 237 -24.89 -23.50 32.70
C LEU A 237 -26.29 -23.99 32.27
N GLN A 238 -26.70 -23.75 31.02
CA GLN A 238 -27.94 -24.29 30.46
C GLN A 238 -27.84 -25.80 30.21
N GLU A 239 -26.69 -26.28 29.71
CA GLU A 239 -26.41 -27.71 29.60
C GLU A 239 -26.39 -28.37 30.99
N GLU A 240 -25.68 -27.79 31.96
CA GLU A 240 -25.59 -28.32 33.33
C GLU A 240 -26.95 -28.36 34.02
N SER A 241 -27.82 -27.35 33.84
CA SER A 241 -29.19 -27.39 34.40
C SER A 241 -30.01 -28.57 33.89
N LEU A 242 -29.92 -28.89 32.60
CA LEU A 242 -30.62 -30.04 32.01
C LEU A 242 -30.08 -31.38 32.53
N HIS A 243 -28.76 -31.47 32.77
CA HIS A 243 -28.15 -32.68 33.36
C HIS A 243 -28.50 -32.84 34.85
N LEU A 244 -28.70 -31.74 35.59
CA LEU A 244 -29.11 -31.77 36.99
C LEU A 244 -30.54 -32.31 37.16
N GLU A 245 -31.48 -31.92 36.29
CA GLU A 245 -32.85 -32.46 36.29
C GLU A 245 -32.86 -33.99 36.10
N ASN A 246 -32.20 -34.48 35.05
CA ASN A 246 -32.05 -35.92 34.78
C ASN A 246 -31.39 -36.69 35.95
N ARG A 247 -30.46 -36.04 36.67
CA ARG A 247 -29.80 -36.63 37.85
C ARG A 247 -30.72 -36.68 39.07
N LEU A 248 -31.58 -35.68 39.26
CA LEU A 248 -32.60 -35.68 40.31
C LEU A 248 -33.63 -36.78 40.04
N ASP A 249 -34.17 -36.87 38.82
CA ASP A 249 -35.10 -37.93 38.41
C ASP A 249 -34.54 -39.34 38.70
N PHE A 250 -33.26 -39.57 38.38
CA PHE A 250 -32.58 -40.83 38.67
C PHE A 250 -32.49 -41.11 40.18
N MET A 251 -32.09 -40.11 40.98
CA MET A 251 -31.99 -40.24 42.43
C MET A 251 -33.36 -40.43 43.09
N GLU A 252 -34.41 -39.77 42.61
CA GLU A 252 -35.79 -39.99 43.07
C GLU A 252 -36.27 -41.40 42.70
N ALA A 253 -35.96 -41.89 41.50
CA ALA A 253 -36.27 -43.26 41.09
C ALA A 253 -35.50 -44.31 41.91
N GLU A 254 -34.28 -44.03 42.40
CA GLU A 254 -33.59 -44.87 43.38
C GLU A 254 -34.26 -44.82 44.76
N VAL A 255 -34.60 -43.64 45.27
CA VAL A 255 -35.31 -43.48 46.56
C VAL A 255 -36.68 -44.17 46.54
N VAL A 256 -37.41 -44.14 45.42
CA VAL A 256 -38.69 -44.84 45.26
C VAL A 256 -38.50 -46.37 45.20
N ARG A 257 -37.42 -46.87 44.58
CA ARG A 257 -37.09 -48.31 44.59
C ARG A 257 -36.73 -48.77 46.00
N ALA A 258 -35.82 -48.08 46.68
CA ALA A 258 -35.40 -48.41 48.04
C ALA A 258 -36.56 -48.35 49.06
N LYS A 259 -37.57 -47.47 48.86
CA LYS A 259 -38.80 -47.46 49.66
C LYS A 259 -39.64 -48.72 49.46
N ARG A 260 -39.85 -49.15 48.21
CA ARG A 260 -40.60 -50.40 47.90
C ARG A 260 -39.87 -51.62 48.45
N GLU A 261 -38.56 -51.71 48.26
CA GLU A 261 -37.73 -52.78 48.83
C GLU A 261 -37.83 -52.82 50.37
N LEU A 262 -37.88 -51.65 51.03
CA LEU A 262 -38.10 -51.55 52.48
C LEU A 262 -39.53 -51.96 52.90
N GLU A 263 -40.56 -51.62 52.12
CA GLU A 263 -41.95 -52.04 52.33
C GLU A 263 -42.11 -53.56 52.16
N GLU A 264 -41.53 -54.15 51.12
CA GLU A 264 -41.47 -55.59 50.88
C GLU A 264 -40.75 -56.32 52.03
N LEU A 265 -39.59 -55.82 52.46
CA LEU A 265 -38.86 -56.36 53.62
C LEU A 265 -39.65 -56.22 54.94
N GLN A 266 -40.46 -55.18 55.11
CA GLN A 266 -41.35 -55.06 56.27
C GLN A 266 -42.46 -56.12 56.24
N VAL A 267 -43.05 -56.42 55.09
CA VAL A 267 -44.04 -57.51 54.95
C VAL A 267 -43.40 -58.86 55.28
N VAL A 268 -42.24 -59.18 54.68
CA VAL A 268 -41.52 -60.44 54.96
C VAL A 268 -41.13 -60.56 56.45
N ASN A 269 -40.77 -59.45 57.10
CA ASN A 269 -40.47 -59.45 58.53
C ASN A 269 -41.74 -59.68 59.39
N GLN A 270 -42.89 -59.08 59.02
CA GLN A 270 -44.18 -59.36 59.67
C GLN A 270 -44.60 -60.83 59.49
N GLU A 271 -44.42 -61.40 58.30
CA GLU A 271 -44.65 -62.84 58.05
C GLU A 271 -43.73 -63.72 58.92
N ALA A 272 -42.45 -63.33 59.07
CA ALA A 272 -41.51 -64.05 59.94
C ALA A 272 -41.89 -63.97 61.44
N PHE A 273 -42.38 -62.82 61.93
CA PHE A 273 -42.93 -62.71 63.28
C PHE A 273 -44.19 -63.56 63.46
N ASN A 274 -45.13 -63.49 62.52
CA ASN A 274 -46.35 -64.30 62.52
C ASN A 274 -46.02 -65.81 62.54
N ALA A 275 -45.08 -66.25 61.71
CA ALA A 275 -44.61 -67.64 61.69
C ALA A 275 -43.92 -68.05 63.00
N GLN A 276 -43.13 -67.15 63.60
CA GLN A 276 -42.50 -67.39 64.90
C GLN A 276 -43.55 -67.54 66.02
N ASP A 277 -44.58 -66.70 66.05
CA ASP A 277 -45.62 -66.77 67.08
C ASP A 277 -46.57 -67.96 66.87
N ILE A 278 -46.87 -68.34 65.63
CA ILE A 278 -47.53 -69.62 65.32
C ILE A 278 -46.70 -70.79 65.86
N ALA A 279 -45.38 -70.80 65.64
CA ALA A 279 -44.49 -71.86 66.14
C ALA A 279 -44.41 -71.88 67.68
N LYS A 280 -44.35 -70.72 68.35
CA LYS A 280 -44.44 -70.63 69.83
C LYS A 280 -45.75 -71.20 70.35
N ASN A 281 -46.88 -70.83 69.74
CA ASN A 281 -48.21 -71.28 70.16
C ASN A 281 -48.38 -72.80 69.95
N GLN A 282 -47.88 -73.34 68.84
CA GLN A 282 -47.83 -74.78 68.60
C GLN A 282 -46.93 -75.50 69.62
N LEU A 283 -45.76 -74.96 69.93
CA LEU A 283 -44.85 -75.51 70.95
C LEU A 283 -45.53 -75.54 72.33
N GLN A 284 -46.12 -74.43 72.78
CA GLN A 284 -46.84 -74.36 74.06
C GLN A 284 -47.99 -75.38 74.13
N TYR A 285 -48.78 -75.52 73.05
CA TYR A 285 -49.83 -76.54 72.99
C TYR A 285 -49.28 -77.97 73.09
N LEU A 286 -48.15 -78.26 72.43
CA LEU A 286 -47.48 -79.56 72.53
C LEU A 286 -46.90 -79.79 73.94
N GLU A 287 -46.30 -78.79 74.56
CA GLU A 287 -45.82 -78.86 75.95
C GLU A 287 -46.96 -79.09 76.93
N GLU A 288 -48.09 -78.39 76.79
CA GLU A 288 -49.28 -78.61 77.60
C GLU A 288 -49.86 -80.03 77.42
N THR A 289 -49.94 -80.54 76.19
CA THR A 289 -50.47 -81.90 75.93
C THR A 289 -49.53 -82.96 76.48
N VAL A 290 -48.20 -82.82 76.31
CA VAL A 290 -47.19 -83.69 76.92
C VAL A 290 -47.26 -83.64 78.45
N PHE A 291 -47.46 -82.46 79.05
CA PHE A 291 -47.63 -82.33 80.50
C PHE A 291 -48.93 -82.96 81.00
N ARG A 292 -50.05 -82.77 80.29
CA ARG A 292 -51.34 -83.42 80.57
C ARG A 292 -51.23 -84.95 80.49
N GLU A 293 -50.60 -85.48 79.46
CA GLU A 293 -50.37 -86.93 79.30
C GLU A 293 -49.40 -87.49 80.34
N ARG A 294 -48.31 -86.78 80.65
CA ARG A 294 -47.41 -87.13 81.75
C ARG A 294 -48.16 -87.21 83.07
N LYS A 295 -49.01 -86.23 83.39
CA LYS A 295 -49.83 -86.19 84.61
C LYS A 295 -50.89 -87.30 84.65
N LYS A 296 -51.46 -87.71 83.50
CA LYS A 296 -52.31 -88.92 83.39
C LYS A 296 -51.50 -90.20 83.67
N ARG A 297 -50.31 -90.33 83.08
CA ARG A 297 -49.42 -91.49 83.28
C ARG A 297 -48.93 -91.61 84.72
N GLU A 298 -48.57 -90.50 85.37
CA GLU A 298 -48.16 -90.46 86.78
C GLU A 298 -49.33 -90.84 87.72
N ARG A 299 -50.57 -90.41 87.43
CA ARG A 299 -51.78 -90.90 88.12
C ARG A 299 -51.96 -92.41 87.93
N TYR A 300 -51.91 -92.91 86.69
CA TYR A 300 -52.05 -94.34 86.42
C TYR A 300 -50.97 -95.18 87.12
N ILE A 301 -49.70 -94.74 87.07
CA ILE A 301 -48.58 -95.39 87.76
C ILE A 301 -48.78 -95.38 89.28
N THR A 302 -49.25 -94.28 89.87
CA THR A 302 -49.50 -94.22 91.32
C THR A 302 -50.71 -95.06 91.76
N GLU A 303 -51.77 -95.16 90.94
CA GLU A 303 -52.84 -96.13 91.18
C GLU A 303 -52.36 -97.58 91.04
N CYS A 304 -51.53 -97.89 90.04
CA CYS A 304 -50.96 -99.22 89.86
C CYS A 304 -50.02 -99.59 91.02
N LYS A 305 -49.23 -98.64 91.54
CA LYS A 305 -48.45 -98.82 92.79
C LYS A 305 -49.36 -99.12 93.97
N LYS A 306 -50.41 -98.32 94.20
CA LYS A 306 -51.40 -98.60 95.26
C LYS A 306 -52.03 -99.98 95.11
N ARG A 307 -52.52 -100.35 93.91
CA ARG A 307 -53.06 -101.70 93.65
C ARG A 307 -52.04 -102.82 93.88
N ALA A 308 -50.76 -102.58 93.65
CA ALA A 308 -49.68 -103.52 93.94
C ALA A 308 -49.35 -103.58 95.44
N GLU A 309 -49.39 -102.46 96.16
CA GLU A 309 -49.25 -102.36 97.62
C GLU A 309 -50.44 -103.02 98.34
N ASP A 310 -51.67 -102.78 97.90
CA ASP A 310 -52.90 -103.45 98.36
C ASP A 310 -52.82 -104.95 98.12
N ARG A 311 -52.39 -105.39 96.93
CA ARG A 311 -52.14 -106.81 96.63
C ARG A 311 -50.98 -107.38 97.45
N LYS A 312 -49.94 -106.61 97.78
CA LYS A 312 -48.87 -107.05 98.68
C LYS A 312 -49.39 -107.20 100.11
N LEU A 313 -50.20 -106.26 100.60
CA LEU A 313 -50.83 -106.35 101.92
C LEU A 313 -51.86 -107.50 101.99
N GLN A 314 -52.58 -107.79 100.90
CA GLN A 314 -53.42 -108.97 100.78
C GLN A 314 -52.57 -110.25 100.75
N ASN A 315 -51.51 -110.31 99.94
CA ASN A 315 -50.62 -111.45 99.87
C ASN A 315 -49.90 -111.70 101.20
N GLU A 316 -49.44 -110.68 101.93
CA GLU A 316 -48.87 -110.86 103.26
C GLU A 316 -49.93 -111.28 104.30
N ARG A 317 -51.19 -110.85 104.15
CA ARG A 317 -52.32 -111.36 104.97
C ARG A 317 -52.68 -112.80 104.62
N MET A 318 -52.40 -113.23 103.39
CA MET A 318 -52.52 -114.62 102.94
C MET A 318 -51.31 -115.44 103.37
N GLU A 319 -50.05 -114.98 103.26
CA GLU A 319 -48.87 -115.67 103.82
C GLU A 319 -49.02 -115.90 105.33
N ARG A 320 -49.52 -114.89 106.07
CA ARG A 320 -49.88 -115.02 107.51
C ARG A 320 -51.06 -115.98 107.77
N LYS A 321 -51.64 -116.60 106.73
CA LYS A 321 -52.66 -117.68 106.78
C LYS A 321 -52.28 -118.95 106.01
N THR A 322 -51.31 -118.89 105.10
CA THR A 322 -50.93 -119.92 104.11
C THR A 322 -49.43 -120.25 104.24
N GLN A 323 -48.89 -120.14 105.45
CA GLN A 323 -47.67 -120.85 105.87
C GLN A 323 -47.96 -122.29 106.35
N ARG A 324 -49.16 -122.80 106.07
CA ARG A 324 -49.59 -124.19 106.16
C ARG A 324 -50.49 -124.48 104.96
N GLU A 325 -50.31 -125.66 104.35
CA GLU A 325 -50.98 -126.12 103.11
C GLU A 325 -50.61 -125.30 101.86
N HIS A 326 -50.21 -125.84 100.70
CA HIS A 326 -49.81 -127.19 100.25
C HIS A 326 -48.83 -126.93 99.07
N VAL A 327 -47.68 -127.57 98.83
CA VAL A 327 -47.30 -129.00 98.77
C VAL A 327 -48.03 -129.78 97.66
N LEU A 328 -47.28 -130.03 96.58
CA LEU A 328 -47.52 -131.01 95.50
C LEU A 328 -48.85 -130.97 94.73
N LEU A 329 -48.74 -130.75 93.41
CA LEU A 329 -49.20 -131.74 92.43
C LEU A 329 -48.43 -131.59 91.11
N GLN A 330 -47.93 -132.70 90.57
CA GLN A 330 -47.32 -132.79 89.24
C GLN A 330 -48.36 -133.30 88.24
N SER A 331 -48.23 -132.90 86.97
CA SER A 331 -48.47 -133.78 85.83
C SER A 331 -47.65 -133.27 84.66
N GLU A 332 -46.84 -134.13 84.05
CA GLU A 332 -46.42 -133.95 82.65
C GLU A 332 -47.52 -134.54 81.76
N ASP A 333 -47.62 -134.12 80.50
CA ASP A 333 -47.62 -135.12 79.42
C ASP A 333 -47.16 -134.52 78.08
N SER A 334 -46.78 -135.41 77.15
CA SER A 334 -46.17 -135.05 75.87
C SER A 334 -47.19 -134.75 74.77
N THR A 335 -46.77 -133.96 73.77
CA THR A 335 -47.04 -134.29 72.36
C THR A 335 -46.04 -133.60 71.42
N GLN A 336 -45.72 -134.27 70.30
CA GLN A 336 -44.83 -133.75 69.27
C GLN A 336 -45.66 -133.08 68.18
N ASP A 337 -45.41 -131.79 67.85
CA ASP A 337 -45.40 -131.35 66.44
C ASP A 337 -44.82 -129.93 66.23
N SER A 338 -43.62 -129.81 65.63
CA SER A 338 -43.18 -128.57 64.97
C SER A 338 -41.92 -128.70 64.09
N LEU A 339 -41.84 -129.74 63.25
CA LEU A 339 -40.72 -129.88 62.30
C LEU A 339 -40.80 -128.94 61.08
N ARG A 340 -41.93 -128.23 60.88
CA ARG A 340 -42.13 -127.29 59.75
C ARG A 340 -41.95 -125.80 60.07
N VAL A 341 -41.84 -125.41 61.34
CA VAL A 341 -41.51 -124.00 61.71
C VAL A 341 -40.00 -123.78 61.62
N LYS A 342 -39.21 -124.69 62.22
CA LYS A 342 -37.74 -124.60 62.26
C LYS A 342 -37.10 -124.47 60.87
N ASP A 343 -37.61 -125.18 59.86
CA ASP A 343 -37.08 -125.13 58.50
C ASP A 343 -37.33 -123.77 57.81
N LYS A 344 -38.47 -123.11 58.06
CA LYS A 344 -38.72 -121.73 57.59
C LYS A 344 -37.85 -120.72 58.34
N GLU A 345 -37.71 -120.90 59.65
CA GLU A 345 -36.91 -120.02 60.50
C GLU A 345 -35.40 -120.11 60.17
N LEU A 346 -34.89 -121.32 59.92
CA LEU A 346 -33.53 -121.54 59.43
C LEU A 346 -33.29 -120.88 58.06
N LYS A 347 -34.26 -120.95 57.14
CA LYS A 347 -34.17 -120.27 55.83
C LYS A 347 -34.19 -118.75 55.97
N GLN A 348 -34.98 -118.20 56.90
CA GLN A 348 -34.95 -116.77 57.23
C GLN A 348 -33.60 -116.36 57.86
N ARG A 349 -33.10 -117.10 58.85
CA ARG A 349 -31.79 -116.85 59.48
C ARG A 349 -30.63 -116.96 58.47
N TRP A 350 -30.68 -117.92 57.55
CA TRP A 350 -29.69 -118.05 56.47
C TRP A 350 -29.75 -116.89 55.48
N THR A 351 -30.94 -116.48 55.07
CA THR A 351 -31.13 -115.31 54.18
C THR A 351 -30.61 -114.03 54.86
N MET A 352 -30.91 -113.86 56.16
CA MET A 352 -30.44 -112.74 56.97
C MET A 352 -28.90 -112.71 57.03
N TYR A 353 -28.27 -113.85 57.36
CA TYR A 353 -26.80 -113.99 57.35
C TYR A 353 -26.18 -113.69 55.98
N GLN A 354 -26.79 -114.15 54.89
CA GLN A 354 -26.34 -113.81 53.53
C GLN A 354 -26.44 -112.30 53.26
N THR A 355 -27.53 -111.64 53.67
CA THR A 355 -27.66 -110.18 53.54
C THR A 355 -26.66 -109.42 54.42
N GLU A 356 -26.41 -109.85 55.66
CA GLU A 356 -25.41 -109.25 56.55
C GLU A 356 -23.98 -109.40 55.97
N MET A 357 -23.63 -110.57 55.43
CA MET A 357 -22.34 -110.77 54.76
C MET A 357 -22.17 -109.85 53.52
N LEU A 358 -23.23 -109.67 52.74
CA LEU A 358 -23.21 -108.78 51.57
C LEU A 358 -23.09 -107.30 52.00
N PHE A 359 -23.86 -106.86 53.00
CA PHE A 359 -23.74 -105.52 53.56
C PHE A 359 -22.41 -105.28 54.26
N GLY A 360 -21.78 -106.32 54.85
CA GLY A 360 -20.41 -106.27 55.38
C GLY A 360 -19.40 -105.94 54.28
N LYS A 361 -19.40 -106.68 53.17
CA LYS A 361 -18.52 -106.40 52.02
C LYS A 361 -18.71 -104.99 51.45
N VAL A 362 -19.95 -104.50 51.38
CA VAL A 362 -20.27 -103.13 50.95
C VAL A 362 -19.78 -102.08 51.96
N LYS A 363 -19.96 -102.34 53.27
CA LYS A 363 -19.49 -101.49 54.36
C LYS A 363 -17.96 -101.36 54.34
N ASP A 364 -17.25 -102.47 54.17
CA ASP A 364 -15.78 -102.50 54.12
C ASP A 364 -15.27 -101.76 52.87
N ALA A 365 -15.86 -102.02 51.69
CA ALA A 365 -15.52 -101.34 50.43
C ALA A 365 -15.83 -99.82 50.43
N THR A 366 -16.71 -99.34 51.31
CA THR A 366 -17.06 -97.92 51.46
C THR A 366 -16.42 -97.25 52.68
N GLY A 367 -15.65 -97.98 53.48
CA GLY A 367 -14.93 -97.47 54.65
C GLY A 367 -15.85 -96.87 55.73
N VAL A 368 -17.03 -97.45 55.95
CA VAL A 368 -18.04 -96.92 56.88
C VAL A 368 -18.15 -97.79 58.15
N ALA A 369 -18.33 -97.18 59.32
CA ALA A 369 -18.45 -97.94 60.57
C ALA A 369 -19.77 -98.75 60.69
N GLU A 370 -20.86 -98.25 60.07
CA GLU A 370 -22.23 -98.75 60.22
C GLU A 370 -22.90 -98.88 58.84
N THR A 371 -23.68 -99.95 58.63
CA THR A 371 -24.37 -100.24 57.36
C THR A 371 -25.37 -99.16 56.97
N HIS A 372 -26.13 -98.60 57.92
CA HIS A 372 -27.08 -97.51 57.66
C HIS A 372 -26.39 -96.19 57.25
N ALA A 373 -25.15 -95.95 57.68
CA ALA A 373 -24.38 -94.79 57.27
C ALA A 373 -23.90 -94.89 55.79
N VAL A 374 -23.78 -96.09 55.23
CA VAL A 374 -23.55 -96.29 53.78
C VAL A 374 -24.73 -95.74 52.97
N VAL A 375 -25.95 -96.15 53.32
CA VAL A 375 -27.20 -95.71 52.64
C VAL A 375 -27.34 -94.19 52.70
N ARG A 376 -27.07 -93.58 53.87
CA ARG A 376 -27.09 -92.12 54.05
C ARG A 376 -26.07 -91.39 53.16
N ARG A 377 -24.86 -91.94 52.98
CA ARG A 377 -23.86 -91.39 52.06
C ARG A 377 -24.29 -91.50 50.59
N PHE A 378 -24.86 -92.63 50.16
CA PHE A 378 -25.32 -92.80 48.78
C PHE A 378 -26.48 -91.85 48.42
N LEU A 379 -27.44 -91.64 49.33
CA LEU A 379 -28.50 -90.63 49.13
C LEU A 379 -27.90 -89.22 49.08
N ALA A 380 -27.05 -88.88 50.06
CA ALA A 380 -26.13 -87.72 50.10
C ALA A 380 -25.48 -87.37 48.75
N GLN A 381 -24.88 -88.39 48.15
CA GLN A 381 -24.12 -88.31 46.92
C GLN A 381 -25.03 -88.20 45.68
N GLY A 382 -26.21 -88.82 45.70
CA GLY A 382 -27.20 -88.67 44.64
C GLY A 382 -27.71 -87.24 44.49
N ASP A 383 -27.98 -86.56 45.61
CA ASP A 383 -28.49 -85.19 45.59
C ASP A 383 -27.40 -84.15 45.27
N THR A 384 -26.17 -84.35 45.76
CA THR A 384 -25.02 -83.50 45.35
C THR A 384 -24.62 -83.73 43.89
N PHE A 385 -24.72 -84.96 43.37
CA PHE A 385 -24.52 -85.24 41.95
C PHE A 385 -25.56 -84.51 41.08
N ARG A 386 -26.85 -84.62 41.41
CA ARG A 386 -27.93 -83.88 40.72
C ARG A 386 -27.69 -82.37 40.71
N HIS A 387 -27.27 -81.80 41.84
CA HIS A 387 -27.01 -80.35 41.93
C HIS A 387 -25.80 -79.91 41.10
N LEU A 388 -24.74 -80.73 41.03
CA LEU A 388 -23.62 -80.48 40.12
C LEU A 388 -24.03 -80.64 38.64
N GLU A 389 -24.96 -81.54 38.34
CA GLU A 389 -25.49 -81.76 36.99
C GLU A 389 -26.40 -80.59 36.54
N THR A 390 -27.23 -80.04 37.43
CA THR A 390 -27.99 -78.80 37.15
C THR A 390 -27.05 -77.62 36.96
N LEU A 391 -26.10 -77.38 37.88
CA LEU A 391 -25.11 -76.30 37.77
C LEU A 391 -24.27 -76.42 36.49
N LYS A 392 -23.90 -77.64 36.07
CA LYS A 392 -23.24 -77.87 34.78
C LYS A 392 -24.15 -77.42 33.62
N SER A 393 -25.41 -77.86 33.60
CA SER A 393 -26.35 -77.51 32.52
C SER A 393 -26.65 -76.01 32.45
N GLU A 394 -26.69 -75.31 33.58
CA GLU A 394 -26.86 -73.86 33.68
C GLU A 394 -25.63 -73.12 33.15
N ASN A 395 -24.42 -73.59 33.46
CA ASN A 395 -23.18 -73.04 32.92
C ASN A 395 -23.02 -73.33 31.41
N GLU A 396 -23.45 -74.49 30.92
CA GLU A 396 -23.47 -74.79 29.48
C GLU A 396 -24.46 -73.87 28.74
N GLN A 397 -25.63 -73.58 29.33
CA GLN A 397 -26.59 -72.61 28.79
C GLN A 397 -26.07 -71.17 28.81
N SER A 398 -25.49 -70.70 29.92
CA SER A 398 -24.96 -69.33 30.00
C SER A 398 -23.79 -69.11 29.04
N LEU A 399 -22.91 -70.11 28.91
CA LEU A 399 -21.80 -70.11 27.95
C LEU A 399 -22.27 -70.13 26.48
N LEU A 400 -23.43 -70.73 26.19
CA LEU A 400 -24.07 -70.63 24.88
C LEU A 400 -24.67 -69.23 24.62
N ARG A 401 -25.34 -68.62 25.60
CA ARG A 401 -25.88 -67.24 25.49
C ARG A 401 -24.75 -66.23 25.27
N LEU A 402 -23.71 -66.26 26.10
CA LEU A 402 -22.53 -65.40 25.97
C LEU A 402 -21.80 -65.57 24.63
N LYS A 403 -21.83 -66.77 24.03
CA LYS A 403 -21.30 -66.99 22.66
C LYS A 403 -22.19 -66.36 21.58
N GLN A 404 -23.51 -66.37 21.75
CA GLN A 404 -24.45 -65.75 20.82
C GLN A 404 -24.38 -64.22 20.91
N GLU A 405 -24.41 -63.67 22.13
CA GLU A 405 -24.21 -62.24 22.42
C GLU A 405 -22.89 -61.73 21.85
N LYS A 406 -21.79 -62.45 22.07
CA LYS A 406 -20.50 -62.14 21.45
C LYS A 406 -20.58 -62.08 19.92
N GLN A 407 -21.26 -63.03 19.27
CA GLN A 407 -21.41 -63.03 17.81
C GLN A 407 -22.31 -61.90 17.29
N GLN A 408 -23.30 -61.45 18.08
CA GLN A 408 -24.14 -60.29 17.76
C GLN A 408 -23.30 -59.00 17.84
N LEU A 409 -22.66 -58.77 18.99
CA LEU A 409 -21.78 -57.61 19.22
C LEU A 409 -20.61 -57.53 18.22
N GLN A 410 -20.08 -58.67 17.76
CA GLN A 410 -19.05 -58.70 16.71
C GLN A 410 -19.59 -58.21 15.36
N ARG A 411 -20.82 -58.60 14.97
CA ARG A 411 -21.45 -58.12 13.73
C ARG A 411 -21.80 -56.63 13.83
N GLU A 412 -22.41 -56.21 14.93
CA GLU A 412 -22.72 -54.79 15.18
C GLU A 412 -21.45 -53.91 15.10
N LEU A 413 -20.32 -54.39 15.62
CA LEU A 413 -19.03 -53.71 15.55
C LEU A 413 -18.39 -53.75 14.15
N GLU A 414 -18.69 -54.75 13.32
CA GLU A 414 -18.28 -54.79 11.91
C GLU A 414 -19.15 -53.83 11.07
N ASP A 415 -20.48 -53.89 11.24
CA ASP A 415 -21.45 -53.00 10.59
C ASP A 415 -21.18 -51.53 10.92
N LEU A 416 -20.93 -51.19 12.20
CA LEU A 416 -20.61 -49.83 12.63
C LEU A 416 -19.29 -49.30 12.05
N LYS A 417 -18.27 -50.16 11.88
CA LYS A 417 -17.01 -49.77 11.23
C LYS A 417 -17.24 -49.41 9.76
N TYR A 418 -17.81 -50.35 9.00
CA TYR A 418 -17.95 -50.17 7.56
C TYR A 418 -19.02 -49.12 7.19
N SER A 419 -20.10 -48.99 7.96
CA SER A 419 -21.07 -47.90 7.79
C SER A 419 -20.53 -46.54 8.25
N GLY A 420 -19.71 -46.50 9.31
CA GLY A 420 -19.02 -45.28 9.75
C GLY A 420 -18.07 -44.75 8.68
N GLU A 421 -17.20 -45.59 8.12
CA GLU A 421 -16.31 -45.20 7.03
C GLU A 421 -17.08 -44.77 5.77
N ALA A 422 -18.12 -45.52 5.37
CA ALA A 422 -18.94 -45.18 4.21
C ALA A 422 -19.69 -43.84 4.36
N THR A 423 -20.24 -43.56 5.55
CA THR A 423 -20.93 -42.29 5.83
C THR A 423 -19.97 -41.12 5.89
N ILE A 424 -18.78 -41.28 6.49
CA ILE A 424 -17.73 -40.24 6.49
C ILE A 424 -17.28 -39.92 5.06
N VAL A 425 -17.01 -40.92 4.22
CA VAL A 425 -16.64 -40.71 2.80
C VAL A 425 -17.78 -40.04 2.02
N SER A 426 -19.04 -40.39 2.29
CA SER A 426 -20.19 -39.72 1.67
C SER A 426 -20.34 -38.25 2.11
N GLN A 427 -20.03 -37.94 3.38
CA GLN A 427 -20.05 -36.57 3.89
C GLN A 427 -18.91 -35.73 3.30
N GLN A 428 -17.70 -36.29 3.21
CA GLN A 428 -16.54 -35.61 2.59
C GLN A 428 -16.79 -35.28 1.11
N LYS A 429 -17.37 -36.21 0.34
CA LYS A 429 -17.78 -35.93 -1.06
C LYS A 429 -18.79 -34.79 -1.15
N ARG A 430 -19.82 -34.80 -0.30
CA ARG A 430 -20.85 -33.75 -0.26
C ARG A 430 -20.27 -32.40 0.19
N GLN A 431 -19.28 -32.38 1.08
CA GLN A 431 -18.55 -31.16 1.45
C GLN A 431 -17.72 -30.63 0.28
N ALA A 432 -17.02 -31.49 -0.47
CA ALA A 432 -16.28 -31.08 -1.67
C ALA A 432 -17.20 -30.48 -2.74
N GLU A 433 -18.33 -31.15 -3.05
CA GLU A 433 -19.34 -30.62 -3.98
C GLU A 433 -19.88 -29.24 -3.55
N LEU A 434 -20.11 -29.02 -2.25
CA LEU A 434 -20.56 -27.73 -1.73
C LEU A 434 -19.47 -26.66 -1.82
N GLN A 435 -18.20 -27.01 -1.61
CA GLN A 435 -17.06 -26.10 -1.78
C GLN A 435 -16.83 -25.74 -3.27
N GLU A 436 -17.04 -26.65 -4.20
CA GLU A 436 -16.96 -26.35 -5.64
C GLU A 436 -18.12 -25.46 -6.10
N ARG A 437 -19.34 -25.71 -5.62
CA ARG A 437 -20.49 -24.83 -5.88
C ARG A 437 -20.29 -23.43 -5.29
N LEU A 438 -19.75 -23.33 -4.06
CA LEU A 438 -19.43 -22.04 -3.44
C LEU A 438 -18.46 -21.23 -4.31
N LYS A 439 -17.34 -21.84 -4.74
CA LYS A 439 -16.36 -21.20 -5.64
C LYS A 439 -16.97 -20.78 -6.97
N ALA A 440 -17.89 -21.58 -7.52
CA ALA A 440 -18.58 -21.24 -8.76
C ALA A 440 -19.52 -20.02 -8.60
N GLU A 441 -20.22 -19.87 -7.47
CA GLU A 441 -21.00 -18.66 -7.19
C GLU A 441 -20.13 -17.46 -6.80
N GLU A 442 -19.01 -17.65 -6.10
CA GLU A 442 -18.01 -16.60 -5.84
C GLU A 442 -17.46 -16.00 -7.14
N LEU A 443 -17.13 -16.85 -8.12
CA LEU A 443 -16.70 -16.42 -9.46
C LEU A 443 -17.81 -15.66 -10.21
N ARG A 444 -19.06 -16.16 -10.17
CA ARG A 444 -20.22 -15.47 -10.77
C ARG A 444 -20.50 -14.11 -10.13
N LEU A 445 -20.35 -13.99 -8.81
CA LEU A 445 -20.50 -12.74 -8.09
C LEU A 445 -19.40 -11.74 -8.48
N ALA A 446 -18.15 -12.21 -8.61
CA ALA A 446 -17.05 -11.40 -9.13
C ALA A 446 -17.34 -10.91 -10.56
N GLU A 447 -17.67 -11.82 -11.49
CA GLU A 447 -18.03 -11.46 -12.87
C GLU A 447 -19.19 -10.46 -12.95
N ALA A 448 -20.23 -10.63 -12.12
CA ALA A 448 -21.38 -9.72 -12.06
C ALA A 448 -21.02 -8.33 -11.49
N GLN A 449 -20.16 -8.26 -10.46
CA GLN A 449 -19.62 -6.99 -9.94
C GLN A 449 -18.79 -6.28 -11.01
N ASP A 450 -17.95 -7.03 -11.73
CA ASP A 450 -17.05 -6.56 -12.77
C ASP A 450 -17.83 -6.06 -14.02
N GLN A 451 -18.99 -6.67 -14.33
CA GLN A 451 -19.95 -6.16 -15.33
C GLN A 451 -20.69 -4.90 -14.82
N LEU A 452 -21.09 -4.87 -13.54
CA LEU A 452 -21.74 -3.72 -12.92
C LEU A 452 -20.81 -2.50 -12.86
N GLU A 453 -19.52 -2.68 -12.65
CA GLU A 453 -18.55 -1.59 -12.72
C GLU A 453 -18.33 -1.09 -14.15
N ARG A 454 -18.18 -1.98 -15.14
CA ARG A 454 -18.07 -1.58 -16.56
C ARG A 454 -19.27 -0.76 -17.01
N THR A 455 -20.48 -1.21 -16.67
CA THR A 455 -21.72 -0.49 -17.01
C THR A 455 -21.88 0.83 -16.27
N LYS A 456 -21.51 0.92 -14.98
CA LYS A 456 -21.45 2.21 -14.24
C LYS A 456 -20.46 3.20 -14.87
N ARG A 457 -19.25 2.75 -15.22
CA ARG A 457 -18.23 3.59 -15.87
C ARG A 457 -18.71 4.09 -17.23
N ALA A 458 -19.33 3.23 -18.04
CA ALA A 458 -19.94 3.62 -19.31
C ALA A 458 -21.09 4.63 -19.12
N MET A 459 -21.98 4.39 -18.15
CA MET A 459 -23.09 5.30 -17.81
C MET A 459 -22.58 6.71 -17.41
N GLN A 460 -21.52 6.77 -16.59
CA GLN A 460 -20.90 8.04 -16.19
C GLN A 460 -20.32 8.80 -17.39
N VAL A 461 -19.58 8.12 -18.27
CA VAL A 461 -19.04 8.73 -19.50
C VAL A 461 -20.16 9.20 -20.44
N THR A 462 -21.26 8.45 -20.57
CA THR A 462 -22.44 8.92 -21.34
C THR A 462 -23.13 10.12 -20.70
N LYS A 463 -23.18 10.20 -19.37
CA LYS A 463 -23.70 11.36 -18.64
C LYS A 463 -22.84 12.60 -18.89
N GLU A 464 -21.53 12.51 -18.66
CA GLU A 464 -20.57 13.61 -18.85
C GLU A 464 -20.57 14.12 -20.30
N SER A 465 -20.58 13.21 -21.29
CA SER A 465 -20.62 13.60 -22.70
C SER A 465 -21.95 14.23 -23.13
N LEU A 466 -23.09 13.79 -22.57
CA LEU A 466 -24.39 14.43 -22.78
C LEU A 466 -24.48 15.80 -22.07
N GLU A 467 -23.93 15.96 -20.86
CA GLU A 467 -23.86 17.24 -20.15
C GLU A 467 -22.99 18.24 -20.94
N HIS A 468 -21.82 17.81 -21.44
CA HIS A 468 -20.96 18.62 -22.31
C HIS A 468 -21.65 18.99 -23.64
N LEU A 469 -22.43 18.09 -24.23
CA LEU A 469 -23.16 18.34 -25.47
C LEU A 469 -24.35 19.29 -25.25
N ALA A 470 -25.15 19.07 -24.20
CA ALA A 470 -26.20 19.99 -23.78
C ALA A 470 -25.66 21.41 -23.51
N GLY A 471 -24.50 21.50 -22.85
CA GLY A 471 -23.78 22.75 -22.60
C GLY A 471 -23.40 23.49 -23.89
N LYS A 472 -22.86 22.78 -24.90
CA LYS A 472 -22.57 23.36 -26.23
C LYS A 472 -23.84 23.80 -26.97
N LEU A 473 -24.96 23.09 -26.77
CA LEU A 473 -26.24 23.36 -27.40
C LEU A 473 -27.11 24.38 -26.61
N ASN A 474 -26.56 25.06 -25.57
CA ASN A 474 -27.32 26.06 -24.80
C ASN A 474 -27.67 27.33 -25.58
N CYS A 475 -27.01 27.60 -26.71
CA CYS A 475 -27.38 28.71 -27.60
C CYS A 475 -28.67 28.47 -28.40
N ILE A 476 -29.23 27.25 -28.40
CA ILE A 476 -30.41 26.88 -29.18
C ILE A 476 -31.64 26.85 -28.27
N THR A 477 -32.53 27.83 -28.43
CA THR A 477 -33.76 27.96 -27.65
C THR A 477 -34.87 27.05 -28.19
N VAL A 478 -35.12 25.94 -27.50
CA VAL A 478 -36.28 25.07 -27.75
C VAL A 478 -37.54 25.76 -27.22
N VAL A 479 -38.27 26.47 -28.09
CA VAL A 479 -39.55 27.11 -27.73
C VAL A 479 -40.67 26.07 -27.61
N ASP A 480 -40.95 25.32 -28.68
CA ASP A 480 -41.99 24.28 -28.68
C ASP A 480 -41.38 22.88 -28.53
N GLY A 481 -41.33 22.32 -27.31
CA GLY A 481 -40.76 21.00 -27.03
C GLY A 481 -41.11 20.51 -25.64
N ARG A 482 -40.96 19.21 -25.35
CA ARG A 482 -41.27 18.63 -24.03
C ARG A 482 -40.37 19.20 -22.93
N PHE A 483 -39.15 19.62 -23.29
CA PHE A 483 -38.15 20.16 -22.38
C PHE A 483 -37.98 21.68 -22.46
N ALA A 484 -38.88 22.38 -23.19
CA ALA A 484 -38.87 23.83 -23.30
C ALA A 484 -38.92 24.52 -21.93
N GLY A 485 -37.91 25.33 -21.63
CA GLY A 485 -37.82 26.13 -20.41
C GLY A 485 -37.61 25.35 -19.10
N LYS A 486 -37.29 24.06 -19.14
CA LYS A 486 -37.08 23.23 -17.95
C LYS A 486 -35.59 23.02 -17.66
N GLU A 487 -35.17 23.37 -16.45
CA GLU A 487 -33.93 22.83 -15.88
C GLU A 487 -34.21 21.41 -15.37
N LEU A 488 -33.40 20.43 -15.80
CA LEU A 488 -33.51 19.04 -15.37
C LEU A 488 -32.82 18.86 -14.02
N ASP A 489 -33.50 18.29 -13.02
CA ASP A 489 -32.91 18.01 -11.69
C ASP A 489 -31.83 16.90 -11.81
N PRO A 490 -30.53 17.20 -11.53
CA PRO A 490 -29.45 16.21 -11.59
C PRO A 490 -29.59 15.02 -10.64
N LYS A 491 -30.59 15.01 -9.75
CA LYS A 491 -30.92 13.94 -8.80
C LYS A 491 -32.12 13.09 -9.21
N ALA A 492 -32.85 13.42 -10.27
CA ALA A 492 -33.94 12.60 -10.78
C ALA A 492 -33.41 11.26 -11.32
N GLY A 493 -34.14 10.16 -11.09
CA GLY A 493 -33.77 8.83 -11.61
C GLY A 493 -33.75 8.79 -13.14
N ASP A 494 -34.67 9.53 -13.77
CA ASP A 494 -34.84 9.62 -15.22
C ASP A 494 -33.97 10.71 -15.88
N TYR A 495 -33.06 11.35 -15.12
CA TYR A 495 -32.24 12.47 -15.59
C TYR A 495 -31.45 12.16 -16.87
N LEU A 496 -30.89 10.96 -16.99
CA LEU A 496 -30.05 10.60 -18.15
C LEU A 496 -30.89 10.39 -19.44
N PRO A 497 -32.03 9.64 -19.40
CA PRO A 497 -33.02 9.66 -20.48
C PRO A 497 -33.54 11.06 -20.85
N ASP A 498 -33.93 11.88 -19.87
CA ASP A 498 -34.47 13.22 -20.11
C ASP A 498 -33.41 14.17 -20.72
N LEU A 499 -32.16 14.08 -20.27
CA LEU A 499 -31.05 14.84 -20.83
C LEU A 499 -30.76 14.44 -22.28
N LEU A 500 -30.83 13.14 -22.59
CA LEU A 500 -30.71 12.64 -23.97
C LEU A 500 -31.84 13.17 -24.85
N GLY A 501 -33.09 13.14 -24.39
CA GLY A 501 -34.24 13.69 -25.11
C GLY A 501 -34.17 15.21 -25.30
N LEU A 502 -33.66 15.95 -24.31
CA LEU A 502 -33.40 17.39 -24.40
C LEU A 502 -32.30 17.70 -25.44
N VAL A 503 -31.24 16.90 -25.48
CA VAL A 503 -30.17 17.00 -26.49
C VAL A 503 -30.71 16.66 -27.89
N GLU A 504 -31.57 15.65 -28.02
CA GLU A 504 -32.23 15.28 -29.28
C GLU A 504 -33.15 16.40 -29.79
N GLU A 505 -34.04 16.96 -28.96
CA GLU A 505 -34.89 18.12 -29.31
C GLU A 505 -34.05 19.33 -29.77
N LYS A 506 -32.89 19.59 -29.13
CA LYS A 506 -31.96 20.66 -29.53
C LYS A 506 -31.24 20.36 -30.85
N LEU A 507 -30.77 19.13 -31.06
CA LEU A 507 -30.05 18.73 -32.28
C LEU A 507 -30.97 18.76 -33.51
N LEU A 508 -32.22 18.27 -33.38
CA LEU A 508 -33.20 18.31 -34.46
C LEU A 508 -33.56 19.75 -34.86
N LYS A 509 -33.65 20.68 -33.89
CA LYS A 509 -33.87 22.11 -34.20
C LYS A 509 -32.65 22.78 -34.81
N LEU A 510 -31.43 22.42 -34.40
CA LEU A 510 -30.21 22.86 -35.08
C LEU A 510 -30.16 22.33 -36.52
N GLN A 511 -30.53 21.07 -36.76
CA GLN A 511 -30.59 20.52 -38.11
C GLN A 511 -31.57 21.29 -38.99
N ALA A 512 -32.81 21.51 -38.54
CA ALA A 512 -33.82 22.28 -39.27
C ALA A 512 -33.40 23.74 -39.54
N GLN A 513 -32.61 24.35 -38.65
CA GLN A 513 -32.00 25.66 -38.90
C GLN A 513 -30.91 25.58 -39.99
N LEU A 514 -30.02 24.59 -39.91
CA LEU A 514 -28.94 24.38 -40.89
C LEU A 514 -29.46 24.00 -42.29
N GLU A 515 -30.58 23.29 -42.40
CA GLU A 515 -31.23 22.98 -43.69
C GLU A 515 -31.62 24.23 -44.48
N SER A 516 -31.83 25.37 -43.80
CA SER A 516 -32.10 26.66 -44.44
C SER A 516 -30.84 27.43 -44.87
N HIS A 517 -29.64 26.89 -44.64
CA HIS A 517 -28.36 27.59 -44.85
C HIS A 517 -27.39 26.75 -45.71
N ASN A 518 -26.55 27.42 -46.50
CA ASN A 518 -25.52 26.73 -47.29
C ASN A 518 -24.31 26.36 -46.41
N VAL A 519 -24.45 25.30 -45.62
CA VAL A 519 -23.41 24.82 -44.69
C VAL A 519 -22.07 24.58 -45.39
N PRO A 520 -21.97 23.96 -46.58
CA PRO A 520 -20.70 23.86 -47.31
C PRO A 520 -20.08 25.21 -47.70
N GLY A 521 -20.90 26.23 -47.98
CA GLY A 521 -20.42 27.60 -48.24
C GLY A 521 -19.92 28.28 -46.96
N MET A 522 -20.68 28.16 -45.86
CA MET A 522 -20.28 28.69 -44.54
C MET A 522 -19.00 28.03 -44.03
N LEU A 523 -18.82 26.72 -44.23
CA LEU A 523 -17.60 26.00 -43.87
C LEU A 523 -16.38 26.44 -44.69
N ARG A 524 -16.57 26.89 -45.95
CA ARG A 524 -15.49 27.51 -46.73
C ARG A 524 -15.12 28.89 -46.19
N HIS A 525 -16.11 29.72 -45.84
CA HIS A 525 -15.85 31.02 -45.19
C HIS A 525 -15.28 30.89 -43.77
N LEU A 526 -15.49 29.76 -43.10
CA LEU A 526 -14.79 29.41 -41.86
C LEU A 526 -13.33 29.00 -42.09
N THR A 527 -12.95 28.59 -43.32
CA THR A 527 -11.56 28.29 -43.70
C THR A 527 -10.84 29.45 -44.42
N ASP A 528 -11.52 30.57 -44.67
CA ASP A 528 -10.88 31.77 -45.22
C ASP A 528 -10.07 32.47 -44.10
N ASP A 529 -8.77 32.70 -44.31
CA ASP A 529 -7.83 33.22 -43.27
C ASP A 529 -8.26 34.55 -42.62
N GLU A 530 -9.05 35.36 -43.33
CA GLU A 530 -9.61 36.63 -42.82
C GLU A 530 -10.58 36.39 -41.64
N PHE A 531 -11.27 35.26 -41.61
CA PHE A 531 -12.19 34.91 -40.52
C PHE A 531 -11.43 34.52 -39.25
N TYR A 532 -10.36 33.74 -39.36
CA TYR A 532 -9.46 33.45 -38.23
C TYR A 532 -8.78 34.72 -37.73
N SER A 533 -8.26 35.56 -38.62
CA SER A 533 -7.60 36.82 -38.28
C SER A 533 -8.54 37.78 -37.52
N THR A 534 -9.81 37.86 -37.92
CA THR A 534 -10.81 38.71 -37.24
C THR A 534 -11.40 38.09 -35.97
N LEU A 535 -11.22 36.77 -35.74
CA LEU A 535 -11.49 36.12 -34.46
C LEU A 535 -10.34 36.29 -33.46
N GLU A 536 -9.08 36.15 -33.88
CA GLU A 536 -7.92 36.33 -32.98
C GLU A 536 -7.92 37.72 -32.34
N GLY A 537 -8.20 38.77 -33.12
CA GLY A 537 -8.34 40.15 -32.63
C GLY A 537 -9.51 40.40 -31.67
N LYS A 538 -10.33 39.38 -31.34
CA LYS A 538 -11.48 39.46 -30.43
C LYS A 538 -11.43 38.46 -29.27
N LEU A 539 -10.33 37.72 -29.10
CA LEU A 539 -10.18 36.77 -28.00
C LEU A 539 -9.97 37.47 -26.64
N PRO A 540 -10.62 37.02 -25.55
CA PRO A 540 -10.34 37.53 -24.20
C PRO A 540 -8.90 37.25 -23.74
N THR A 541 -8.33 38.17 -22.96
CA THR A 541 -6.91 38.14 -22.52
C THR A 541 -6.51 36.96 -21.64
N TYR A 542 -7.46 36.17 -21.13
CA TYR A 542 -7.23 34.96 -20.35
C TYR A 542 -7.19 33.66 -21.20
N ASN A 543 -7.31 33.76 -22.53
CA ASN A 543 -7.47 32.59 -23.40
C ASN A 543 -6.11 31.98 -23.81
N THR A 544 -5.58 31.09 -22.97
CA THR A 544 -4.28 30.41 -23.14
C THR A 544 -4.29 29.29 -24.19
N ARG A 545 -4.65 29.62 -25.43
CA ARG A 545 -4.51 28.69 -26.57
C ARG A 545 -3.05 28.36 -26.82
N ILE A 546 -2.69 27.10 -26.66
CA ILE A 546 -1.39 26.57 -27.10
C ILE A 546 -1.39 26.55 -28.63
N ALA A 547 -0.46 27.26 -29.24
CA ALA A 547 -0.21 27.19 -30.68
C ALA A 547 0.42 25.83 -31.01
N LEU A 548 -0.41 24.85 -31.37
CA LEU A 548 0.04 23.59 -31.95
C LEU A 548 0.72 23.90 -33.28
N PRO A 549 1.99 23.50 -33.51
CA PRO A 549 2.63 23.69 -34.80
C PRO A 549 1.83 22.96 -35.89
N LEU A 550 1.49 23.66 -36.99
CA LEU A 550 1.03 22.97 -38.19
C LEU A 550 2.13 21.98 -38.60
N ALA A 551 1.78 20.70 -38.71
CA ALA A 551 2.75 19.63 -38.93
C ALA A 551 3.54 19.86 -40.22
N SER A 552 4.80 20.27 -40.08
CA SER A 552 5.68 20.51 -41.21
C SER A 552 6.05 19.18 -41.85
N LEU A 553 5.56 18.95 -43.07
CA LEU A 553 5.84 17.75 -43.85
C LEU A 553 7.35 17.49 -43.97
N LYS A 554 7.80 16.37 -43.37
CA LYS A 554 9.17 15.86 -43.15
C LYS A 554 9.68 16.09 -41.73
N ASP A 555 9.31 15.19 -40.83
CA ASP A 555 10.36 14.51 -40.07
C ASP A 555 10.96 13.43 -40.99
N LYS A 556 12.29 13.32 -40.96
CA LYS A 556 13.13 12.38 -41.72
C LYS A 556 14.37 11.99 -40.90
N PHE A 557 14.28 12.00 -39.58
CA PHE A 557 15.36 11.69 -38.65
C PHE A 557 15.01 10.63 -37.60
N PHE A 558 14.03 9.78 -37.92
CA PHE A 558 13.89 8.45 -37.33
C PHE A 558 14.25 7.42 -38.42
N ASP A 559 15.55 7.14 -38.54
CA ASP A 559 16.03 5.94 -39.23
C ASP A 559 15.72 4.71 -38.36
N GLU A 560 15.52 3.55 -38.99
CA GLU A 560 15.16 2.29 -38.33
C GLU A 560 16.42 1.58 -37.81
N GLU A 561 16.75 1.66 -36.50
CA GLU A 561 17.56 0.66 -35.78
C GLU A 561 17.68 0.95 -34.26
N GLU A 562 16.79 0.38 -33.44
CA GLU A 562 17.09 -0.27 -32.13
C GLU A 562 15.78 -0.72 -31.45
N SER A 563 15.46 -2.01 -31.60
CA SER A 563 14.38 -2.68 -30.88
C SER A 563 14.98 -3.53 -29.76
N GLU A 564 15.47 -2.88 -28.69
CA GLU A 564 15.88 -3.60 -27.48
C GLU A 564 14.65 -3.95 -26.63
N ASP A 565 14.20 -5.20 -26.73
CA ASP A 565 13.11 -5.76 -25.92
C ASP A 565 13.55 -5.89 -24.44
N GLU A 566 13.20 -4.92 -23.59
CA GLU A 566 13.41 -5.03 -22.13
C GLU A 566 12.51 -6.13 -21.50
N ASP A 567 13.15 -7.23 -21.14
CA ASP A 567 12.80 -8.16 -20.05
C ASP A 567 11.31 -8.60 -19.93
N ASN A 568 10.83 -9.34 -20.92
CA ASN A 568 9.73 -10.30 -20.74
C ASN A 568 10.16 -11.77 -20.97
N ASP A 569 11.42 -12.09 -20.65
CA ASP A 569 11.99 -13.43 -20.81
C ASP A 569 11.43 -14.41 -19.76
N VAL A 570 10.40 -15.17 -20.15
CA VAL A 570 9.72 -16.16 -19.28
C VAL A 570 10.68 -17.32 -18.98
N VAL A 571 11.42 -17.18 -17.87
CA VAL A 571 12.53 -18.03 -17.44
C VAL A 571 12.22 -19.52 -17.59
N THR A 572 12.70 -20.09 -18.70
CA THR A 572 12.35 -21.46 -19.06
C THR A 572 12.91 -22.45 -18.03
N ARG A 573 12.20 -23.57 -17.80
CA ARG A 573 12.58 -24.62 -16.84
C ARG A 573 14.03 -25.10 -16.97
N ALA A 574 14.63 -25.02 -18.17
CA ALA A 574 16.04 -25.29 -18.42
C ALA A 574 16.97 -24.22 -17.84
N ALA A 575 16.71 -22.92 -18.08
CA ALA A 575 17.48 -21.81 -17.53
C ALA A 575 17.45 -21.80 -15.99
N LEU A 576 16.28 -22.09 -15.40
CA LEU A 576 16.10 -22.19 -13.95
C LEU A 576 16.88 -23.39 -13.35
N LYS A 577 16.98 -24.51 -14.07
CA LYS A 577 17.89 -25.63 -13.74
C LYS A 577 19.36 -25.22 -13.82
N ILE A 578 19.78 -24.52 -14.86
CA ILE A 578 21.17 -24.08 -15.04
C ILE A 578 21.57 -23.08 -13.93
N ARG A 579 20.67 -22.15 -13.58
CA ARG A 579 20.89 -21.17 -12.50
C ARG A 579 20.99 -21.84 -11.12
N SER A 580 20.13 -22.81 -10.82
CA SER A 580 20.21 -23.56 -9.55
C SER A 580 21.44 -24.48 -9.48
N GLN A 581 21.83 -25.13 -10.58
CA GLN A 581 23.04 -25.94 -10.63
C GLN A 581 24.32 -25.10 -10.43
N LYS A 582 24.44 -23.93 -11.06
CA LYS A 582 25.54 -22.97 -10.79
C LYS A 582 25.59 -22.53 -9.31
N LEU A 583 24.44 -22.43 -8.64
CA LEU A 583 24.32 -22.13 -7.21
C LEU A 583 24.80 -23.30 -6.30
N ILE A 584 24.56 -24.54 -6.72
CA ILE A 584 25.07 -25.74 -6.04
C ILE A 584 26.59 -25.88 -6.25
N GLU A 585 27.07 -25.70 -7.48
CA GLU A 585 28.49 -25.81 -7.82
C GLU A 585 29.34 -24.74 -7.12
N SER A 586 28.87 -23.49 -7.05
CA SER A 586 29.55 -22.41 -6.31
C SER A 586 29.57 -22.63 -4.80
N ARG A 587 28.57 -23.30 -4.21
CA ARG A 587 28.61 -23.75 -2.81
C ARG A 587 29.52 -24.96 -2.59
N SER A 588 29.55 -25.93 -3.52
CA SER A 588 30.39 -27.13 -3.42
C SER A 588 31.90 -26.81 -3.45
N LYS A 589 32.31 -25.81 -4.25
CA LYS A 589 33.70 -25.34 -4.36
C LYS A 589 34.30 -24.82 -3.05
N LYS A 590 33.49 -24.49 -2.03
CA LYS A 590 33.97 -24.07 -0.69
C LYS A 590 34.14 -25.23 0.30
N ARG A 591 34.01 -26.51 -0.10
CA ARG A 591 34.09 -27.67 0.82
C ARG A 591 35.17 -28.72 0.50
N SER A 592 36.29 -28.28 -0.07
CA SER A 592 37.51 -29.08 -0.29
C SER A 592 38.72 -28.14 -0.37
N ARG A 593 39.85 -28.30 0.33
CA ARG A 593 40.28 -29.30 1.33
C ARG A 593 41.10 -28.59 2.43
N LEU A 594 41.05 -29.10 3.66
CA LEU A 594 42.17 -29.00 4.61
C LEU A 594 42.20 -30.27 5.45
N LYS A 595 43.18 -31.13 5.22
CA LYS A 595 43.38 -32.39 5.96
C LYS A 595 44.88 -32.70 5.97
N LYS A 596 45.50 -32.57 7.15
CA LYS A 596 46.84 -33.03 7.57
C LYS A 596 47.94 -33.14 6.50
N SER A 597 48.91 -32.24 6.59
CA SER A 597 50.22 -32.67 7.10
C SER A 597 50.49 -31.99 8.45
#